data_AF-A0A430FXQ3-F1
#
_entry.id   AF-A0A430FXQ3-F1
#
_cell.length_a   1.000
_cell.length_b   1.000
_cell.length_c   1.000
_cell.angle_alpha   90.00
_cell.angle_beta   90.00
_cell.angle_gamma   90.00
#
_symmetry.space_group_name_H-M   'P 1'
#
loop_
_entity.id
_entity.type
_entity.pdbx_description
1 polymer ?
#
loop_
_entity_poly.entity_id
_entity_poly.type
_entity_poly.pdbx_seq_one_letter_code
_entity_poly.pdbx_strand_id
1 'polypeptide(L)'
;MKRSLFAATAASALILTAGCSKPDADNQAAENTATAAKTTTAQATPAPPVDREELLQDAVSALQETENALAALDKKDAKAATAALERATGKLEIVLARNPNLALAPVDVSIVSYDVLGSVDAVNALRKSAEEALEDGRLQEARHLIEGLASETVVRVSNLPLATYPDAIKAAAVLVAQNKLDEAKAALEAALSTIVIRGVIHPLPLMRASAAIEEARKLAANTQRGAGDEARIQRLLTTAREQLRLGQALGYATKDEMKDLLKTVDEIEDGTKNKGAATSIFDKIRERFKKATESSQPAEKK
;
A
#
# COMPACT_ATOMS: atom_id res chain seq x y z
N MET A 1 -26.45 -26.97 -54.36
CA MET A 1 -25.23 -27.81 -54.15
C MET A 1 -25.20 -28.19 -52.66
N LYS A 2 -25.64 -29.41 -52.32
CA LYS A 2 -24.93 -30.49 -51.55
C LYS A 2 -24.40 -30.05 -50.16
N ARG A 3 -25.06 -30.42 -49.02
CA ARG A 3 -24.90 -31.64 -48.14
C ARG A 3 -23.47 -31.75 -47.54
N SER A 4 -23.17 -32.06 -46.27
CA SER A 4 -23.73 -32.89 -45.17
C SER A 4 -23.11 -32.46 -43.80
N LEU A 5 -23.74 -32.54 -42.62
CA LEU A 5 -23.91 -33.69 -41.69
C LEU A 5 -22.65 -34.56 -41.46
N PHE A 6 -22.13 -34.57 -40.23
CA PHE A 6 -21.53 -35.73 -39.55
C PHE A 6 -21.69 -35.64 -38.03
N ALA A 7 -22.28 -36.69 -37.46
CA ALA A 7 -22.29 -37.05 -36.05
C ALA A 7 -21.35 -38.25 -35.85
N ALA A 8 -20.71 -38.37 -34.69
CA ALA A 8 -20.13 -39.64 -34.22
C ALA A 8 -19.99 -39.66 -32.69
N THR A 9 -20.86 -40.44 -32.05
CA THR A 9 -20.73 -41.02 -30.71
C THR A 9 -19.83 -42.25 -30.74
N ALA A 10 -19.04 -42.48 -29.69
CA ALA A 10 -18.53 -43.80 -29.32
C ALA A 10 -18.35 -43.93 -27.80
N ALA A 11 -18.88 -45.03 -27.26
CA ALA A 11 -18.86 -45.46 -25.87
C ALA A 11 -18.03 -46.75 -25.73
N SER A 12 -17.47 -47.00 -24.53
CA SER A 12 -17.18 -48.30 -23.86
C SER A 12 -16.20 -48.02 -22.70
N ALA A 13 -16.49 -48.19 -21.39
CA ALA A 13 -16.87 -49.36 -20.58
C ALA A 13 -15.75 -50.38 -20.33
N LEU A 14 -15.31 -50.56 -19.08
CA LEU A 14 -15.04 -51.86 -18.44
C LEU A 14 -14.94 -51.76 -16.90
N ILE A 15 -15.31 -52.86 -16.24
CA ILE A 15 -15.74 -53.10 -14.84
C ILE A 15 -14.64 -53.88 -14.06
N LEU A 16 -14.61 -53.83 -12.71
CA LEU A 16 -14.51 -55.03 -11.81
C LEU A 16 -14.53 -54.69 -10.30
N THR A 17 -14.95 -55.70 -9.53
CA THR A 17 -15.66 -55.74 -8.24
C THR A 17 -14.82 -56.23 -7.04
N ALA A 18 -15.34 -56.04 -5.81
CA ALA A 18 -15.25 -56.84 -4.55
C ALA A 18 -14.88 -55.96 -3.33
N GLY A 19 -15.40 -56.11 -2.10
CA GLY A 19 -16.31 -57.07 -1.46
C GLY A 19 -16.54 -56.62 -0.01
N CYS A 20 -17.67 -57.00 0.59
CA CYS A 20 -18.01 -56.75 2.00
C CYS A 20 -17.48 -57.87 2.91
N SER A 21 -16.99 -57.53 4.11
CA SER A 21 -16.96 -58.40 5.30
C SER A 21 -16.92 -57.56 6.60
N LYS A 22 -17.78 -57.90 7.56
CA LYS A 22 -17.82 -57.42 8.96
C LYS A 22 -16.64 -58.00 9.78
N PRO A 23 -16.44 -57.56 11.04
CA PRO A 23 -16.95 -58.40 12.14
C PRO A 23 -17.50 -57.63 13.36
N ASP A 24 -17.99 -58.44 14.28
CA ASP A 24 -18.98 -58.25 15.33
C ASP A 24 -18.55 -57.46 16.57
N ALA A 25 -19.59 -57.07 17.32
CA ALA A 25 -19.56 -56.56 18.68
C ALA A 25 -19.93 -57.67 19.68
N ASP A 26 -19.18 -57.73 20.78
CA ASP A 26 -19.57 -58.15 22.12
C ASP A 26 -18.41 -57.64 23.03
N ASN A 27 -18.56 -57.06 24.22
CA ASN A 27 -19.62 -57.04 25.18
C ASN A 27 -19.29 -55.97 26.28
N GLN A 28 -20.33 -55.57 27.02
CA GLN A 28 -20.35 -55.03 28.39
C GLN A 28 -20.21 -53.52 28.67
N ALA A 29 -21.24 -53.10 29.41
CA ALA A 29 -21.54 -51.81 29.97
C ALA A 29 -20.68 -51.45 31.20
N ALA A 30 -20.47 -50.15 31.42
CA ALA A 30 -20.68 -49.50 32.71
C ALA A 30 -20.57 -47.97 32.56
N GLU A 31 -21.42 -47.27 33.30
CA GLU A 31 -21.68 -45.84 33.27
C GLU A 31 -20.55 -44.97 33.81
N ASN A 32 -20.48 -43.75 33.24
CA ASN A 32 -20.09 -42.47 33.84
C ASN A 32 -19.15 -42.45 35.06
N THR A 33 -17.95 -41.91 34.85
CA THR A 33 -17.40 -40.90 35.76
C THR A 33 -16.58 -39.87 34.97
N ALA A 34 -16.91 -38.61 35.15
CA ALA A 34 -16.27 -37.48 34.48
C ALA A 34 -14.78 -37.35 34.86
N THR A 35 -13.91 -37.19 33.88
CA THR A 35 -12.66 -36.43 34.02
C THR A 35 -12.25 -35.84 32.68
N ALA A 36 -11.84 -34.57 32.73
CA ALA A 36 -11.62 -33.67 31.62
C ALA A 36 -10.63 -34.20 30.56
N ALA A 37 -11.03 -34.12 29.29
CA ALA A 37 -10.12 -34.29 28.16
C ALA A 37 -9.16 -33.09 28.09
N LYS A 38 -7.88 -33.35 28.35
CA LYS A 38 -6.78 -32.44 28.05
C LYS A 38 -6.68 -32.25 26.54
N THR A 39 -7.06 -31.08 26.05
CA THR A 39 -6.69 -30.59 24.73
C THR A 39 -5.20 -30.25 24.75
N THR A 40 -4.35 -31.09 24.16
CA THR A 40 -2.96 -30.72 23.85
C THR A 40 -2.98 -29.72 22.70
N THR A 41 -2.96 -28.43 23.04
CA THR A 41 -2.59 -27.35 22.11
C THR A 41 -1.19 -27.64 21.59
N ALA A 42 -1.06 -27.83 20.27
CA ALA A 42 0.21 -27.74 19.58
C ALA A 42 0.78 -26.34 19.87
N GLN A 43 1.80 -26.28 20.71
CA GLN A 43 2.57 -25.08 20.96
C GLN A 43 3.23 -24.71 19.64
N ALA A 44 2.73 -23.66 19.00
CA ALA A 44 3.47 -22.97 17.96
C ALA A 44 4.75 -22.45 18.61
N THR A 45 5.87 -23.09 18.33
CA THR A 45 7.20 -22.57 18.66
C THR A 45 7.26 -21.17 18.03
N PRO A 46 7.49 -20.10 18.82
CA PRO A 46 7.69 -18.78 18.22
C PRO A 46 8.90 -18.88 17.29
N ALA A 47 8.71 -18.52 16.02
CA ALA A 47 9.82 -18.36 15.11
C ALA A 47 10.85 -17.43 15.77
N PRO A 48 12.16 -17.70 15.66
CA PRO A 48 13.17 -16.82 16.19
C PRO A 48 12.94 -15.39 15.66
N PRO A 49 13.26 -14.35 16.43
CA PRO A 49 13.06 -12.97 16.01
C PRO A 49 13.87 -12.75 14.73
N VAL A 50 13.19 -12.71 13.59
CA VAL A 50 13.83 -12.43 12.32
C VAL A 50 14.14 -10.95 12.29
N ASP A 51 15.41 -10.62 12.12
CA ASP A 51 15.84 -9.23 11.92
C ASP A 51 15.20 -8.73 10.61
N ARG A 52 14.23 -7.82 10.78
CA ARG A 52 13.41 -7.33 9.67
C ARG A 52 14.25 -6.46 8.76
N GLU A 53 15.19 -5.70 9.32
CA GLU A 53 16.13 -4.86 8.58
C GLU A 53 17.09 -5.69 7.72
N GLU A 54 17.65 -6.78 8.26
CA GLU A 54 18.54 -7.68 7.50
C GLU A 54 17.79 -8.38 6.35
N LEU A 55 16.55 -8.83 6.61
CA LEU A 55 15.65 -9.39 5.59
C LEU A 55 15.41 -8.42 4.42
N LEU A 56 15.18 -7.15 4.73
CA LEU A 56 14.98 -6.12 3.72
C LEU A 56 16.26 -5.88 2.93
N GLN A 57 17.42 -5.90 3.61
CA GLN A 57 18.72 -5.74 2.95
C GLN A 57 19.02 -6.87 1.96
N ASP A 58 18.62 -8.12 2.25
CA ASP A 58 18.78 -9.23 1.31
C ASP A 58 17.91 -9.05 0.06
N ALA A 59 16.66 -8.58 0.21
CA ALA A 59 15.80 -8.28 -0.94
C ALA A 59 16.33 -7.13 -1.80
N VAL A 60 16.83 -6.06 -1.16
CA VAL A 60 17.52 -4.94 -1.84
C VAL A 60 18.76 -5.44 -2.59
N SER A 61 19.56 -6.29 -1.95
CA SER A 61 20.75 -6.88 -2.57
C SER A 61 20.39 -7.74 -3.77
N ALA A 62 19.30 -8.51 -3.70
CA ALA A 62 18.82 -9.32 -4.82
C ALA A 62 18.40 -8.45 -6.02
N LEU A 63 17.73 -7.32 -5.78
CA LEU A 63 17.42 -6.35 -6.83
C LEU A 63 18.70 -5.81 -7.46
N GLN A 64 19.66 -5.37 -6.64
CA GLN A 64 20.94 -4.84 -7.13
C GLN A 64 21.71 -5.87 -7.97
N GLU A 65 21.71 -7.13 -7.57
CA GLU A 65 22.34 -8.20 -8.34
C GLU A 65 21.59 -8.52 -9.63
N THR A 66 20.26 -8.31 -9.66
CA THR A 66 19.50 -8.40 -10.91
C THR A 66 19.93 -7.31 -11.90
N GLU A 67 20.11 -6.07 -11.42
CA GLU A 67 20.63 -4.96 -12.23
C GLU A 67 22.08 -5.21 -12.70
N ASN A 68 22.92 -5.78 -11.84
CA ASN A 68 24.28 -6.18 -12.20
C ASN A 68 24.27 -7.26 -13.30
N ALA A 69 23.34 -8.22 -13.22
CA ALA A 69 23.17 -9.23 -14.25
C ALA A 69 22.77 -8.60 -15.59
N LEU A 70 21.82 -7.67 -15.59
CA LEU A 70 21.44 -6.91 -16.80
C LEU A 70 22.63 -6.16 -17.40
N ALA A 71 23.40 -5.44 -16.58
CA ALA A 71 24.58 -4.72 -17.03
C ALA A 71 25.68 -5.64 -17.58
N ALA A 72 25.78 -6.87 -17.09
CA ALA A 72 26.68 -7.90 -17.61
C ALA A 72 26.18 -8.46 -18.95
N LEU A 73 24.86 -8.70 -19.08
CA LEU A 73 24.24 -9.15 -20.33
C LEU A 73 24.40 -8.12 -21.45
N ASP A 74 24.29 -6.83 -21.15
CA ASP A 74 24.57 -5.73 -22.09
C ASP A 74 26.01 -5.77 -22.63
N LYS A 75 26.95 -6.20 -21.79
CA LYS A 75 28.37 -6.40 -22.14
C LYS A 75 28.65 -7.78 -22.75
N LYS A 76 27.62 -8.62 -22.91
CA LYS A 76 27.72 -10.02 -23.35
C LYS A 76 28.61 -10.87 -22.44
N ASP A 77 28.75 -10.50 -21.16
CA ASP A 77 29.53 -11.24 -20.17
C ASP A 77 28.63 -12.26 -19.45
N ALA A 78 28.49 -13.44 -20.06
CA ALA A 78 27.68 -14.52 -19.51
C ALA A 78 28.17 -14.99 -18.14
N LYS A 79 29.49 -14.95 -17.86
CA LYS A 79 30.04 -15.40 -16.58
C LYS A 79 29.66 -14.45 -15.46
N ALA A 80 29.82 -13.14 -15.67
CA ALA A 80 29.43 -12.14 -14.69
C ALA A 80 27.91 -12.13 -14.48
N ALA A 81 27.11 -12.31 -15.55
CA ALA A 81 25.67 -12.41 -15.46
C ALA A 81 25.24 -13.62 -14.61
N THR A 82 25.78 -14.81 -14.87
CA THR A 82 25.50 -16.01 -14.07
C THR A 82 25.85 -15.79 -12.60
N ALA A 83 27.04 -15.27 -12.31
CA ALA A 83 27.47 -15.03 -10.93
C ALA A 83 26.54 -14.06 -10.18
N ALA A 84 26.04 -13.02 -10.86
CA ALA A 84 25.08 -12.09 -10.28
C ALA A 84 23.71 -12.74 -10.04
N LEU A 85 23.21 -13.53 -11.00
CA LEU A 85 21.94 -14.27 -10.85
C LEU A 85 21.99 -15.33 -9.75
N GLU A 86 23.13 -16.00 -9.55
CA GLU A 86 23.35 -16.92 -8.43
C GLU A 86 23.24 -16.20 -7.09
N ARG A 87 23.89 -15.02 -6.95
CA ARG A 87 23.80 -14.20 -5.74
C ARG A 87 22.38 -13.71 -5.51
N ALA A 88 21.70 -13.19 -6.54
CA ALA A 88 20.31 -12.76 -6.46
C ALA A 88 19.38 -13.90 -6.00
N THR A 89 19.52 -15.08 -6.59
CA THR A 89 18.74 -16.27 -6.23
C THR A 89 18.99 -16.66 -4.78
N GLY A 90 20.26 -16.78 -4.36
CA GLY A 90 20.59 -17.14 -2.98
C GLY A 90 20.00 -16.17 -1.96
N LYS A 91 20.02 -14.87 -2.25
CA LYS A 91 19.41 -13.83 -1.40
C LYS A 91 17.89 -13.97 -1.30
N LEU A 92 17.21 -14.18 -2.44
CA LEU A 92 15.75 -14.36 -2.47
C LEU A 92 15.31 -15.63 -1.73
N GLU A 93 16.05 -16.72 -1.85
CA GLU A 93 15.78 -17.96 -1.13
C GLU A 93 15.97 -17.79 0.40
N ILE A 94 16.95 -17.00 0.84
CA ILE A 94 17.10 -16.64 2.27
C ILE A 94 15.89 -15.84 2.76
N VAL A 95 15.44 -14.84 1.99
CA VAL A 95 14.27 -14.03 2.32
C VAL A 95 13.02 -14.90 2.47
N LEU A 96 12.79 -15.80 1.51
CA LEU A 96 11.66 -16.74 1.54
C LEU A 96 11.78 -17.77 2.67
N ALA A 97 12.97 -18.31 2.94
CA ALA A 97 13.16 -19.28 4.02
C ALA A 97 12.87 -18.66 5.40
N ARG A 98 13.25 -17.40 5.60
CA ARG A 98 13.02 -16.65 6.83
C ARG A 98 11.56 -16.16 6.96
N ASN A 99 10.89 -15.85 5.85
CA ASN A 99 9.49 -15.48 5.84
C ASN A 99 8.72 -16.06 4.62
N PRO A 100 8.27 -17.32 4.71
CA PRO A 100 7.65 -18.02 3.57
C PRO A 100 6.35 -17.40 3.07
N ASN A 101 5.68 -16.61 3.90
CA ASN A 101 4.41 -15.97 3.59
C ASN A 101 4.58 -14.51 3.14
N LEU A 102 5.82 -14.01 3.01
CA LEU A 102 6.07 -12.65 2.54
C LEU A 102 5.74 -12.54 1.05
N ALA A 103 4.61 -11.91 0.73
CA ALA A 103 4.21 -11.73 -0.67
C ALA A 103 5.02 -10.63 -1.38
N LEU A 104 5.32 -9.55 -0.66
CA LEU A 104 5.97 -8.34 -1.17
C LEU A 104 7.13 -7.95 -0.26
N ALA A 105 8.33 -7.84 -0.84
CA ALA A 105 9.50 -7.32 -0.13
C ALA A 105 9.79 -5.88 -0.58
N PRO A 106 9.73 -4.87 0.31
CA PRO A 106 10.04 -3.50 -0.05
C PRO A 106 11.56 -3.37 -0.29
N VAL A 107 11.91 -2.72 -1.40
CA VAL A 107 13.31 -2.63 -1.90
C VAL A 107 13.76 -1.21 -2.23
N ASP A 108 12.82 -0.29 -2.39
CA ASP A 108 13.14 1.12 -2.63
C ASP A 108 12.02 2.02 -2.08
N VAL A 109 12.39 3.24 -1.69
CA VAL A 109 11.48 4.29 -1.23
C VAL A 109 11.79 5.57 -1.97
N SER A 110 10.79 6.10 -2.68
CA SER A 110 10.86 7.42 -3.31
C SER A 110 9.79 8.34 -2.76
N ILE A 111 10.13 9.64 -2.68
CA ILE A 111 9.23 10.68 -2.18
C ILE A 111 9.04 11.69 -3.29
N VAL A 112 7.79 11.95 -3.63
CA VAL A 112 7.42 12.96 -4.63
C VAL A 112 6.46 13.94 -3.98
N SER A 113 6.74 15.24 -4.12
CA SER A 113 5.87 16.29 -3.58
C SER A 113 5.29 17.12 -4.72
N TYR A 114 3.99 17.36 -4.64
CA TYR A 114 3.24 18.27 -5.49
C TYR A 114 2.66 19.34 -4.59
N ASP A 115 2.72 20.61 -4.98
CA ASP A 115 2.18 21.69 -4.17
C ASP A 115 1.47 22.73 -5.03
N VAL A 116 0.18 22.95 -4.73
CA VAL A 116 -0.61 24.01 -5.33
C VAL A 116 -0.38 25.30 -4.56
N LEU A 117 0.23 26.29 -5.22
CA LEU A 117 0.40 27.65 -4.68
C LEU A 117 -0.76 28.59 -5.02
N GLY A 118 -1.81 28.08 -5.66
CA GLY A 118 -3.01 28.82 -6.05
C GLY A 118 -4.04 28.98 -4.93
N SER A 119 -5.03 29.85 -5.17
CA SER A 119 -6.17 30.03 -4.26
C SER A 119 -7.19 28.89 -4.39
N VAL A 120 -8.07 28.76 -3.39
CA VAL A 120 -9.21 27.82 -3.43
C VAL A 120 -10.09 28.06 -4.67
N ASP A 121 -10.28 29.32 -5.06
CA ASP A 121 -11.06 29.68 -6.25
C ASP A 121 -10.39 29.22 -7.55
N ALA A 122 -9.07 29.36 -7.64
CA ALA A 122 -8.31 28.86 -8.78
C ALA A 122 -8.38 27.33 -8.88
N VAL A 123 -8.29 26.62 -7.75
CA VAL A 123 -8.48 25.15 -7.70
C VAL A 123 -9.88 24.76 -8.15
N ASN A 124 -10.92 25.45 -7.67
CA ASN A 124 -12.30 25.16 -8.08
C ASN A 124 -12.52 25.44 -9.59
N ALA A 125 -11.93 26.50 -10.13
CA ALA A 125 -11.99 26.80 -11.56
C ALA A 125 -11.31 25.69 -12.39
N LEU A 126 -10.11 25.27 -11.99
CA LEU A 126 -9.39 24.19 -12.66
C LEU A 126 -10.13 22.85 -12.58
N ARG A 127 -10.73 22.54 -11.42
CA ARG A 127 -11.59 21.36 -11.26
C ARG A 127 -12.77 21.39 -12.22
N LYS A 128 -13.47 22.53 -12.32
CA LYS A 128 -14.59 22.70 -13.25
C LYS A 128 -14.16 22.48 -14.70
N SER A 129 -13.03 23.05 -15.13
CA SER A 129 -12.52 22.82 -16.48
C SER A 129 -12.14 21.35 -16.74
N ALA A 130 -11.60 20.66 -15.73
CA ALA A 130 -11.32 19.24 -15.84
C ALA A 130 -12.61 18.40 -15.96
N GLU A 131 -13.65 18.73 -15.20
CA GLU A 131 -14.98 18.11 -15.27
C GLU A 131 -15.60 18.31 -16.67
N GLU A 132 -15.61 19.54 -17.19
CA GLU A 132 -16.11 19.87 -18.54
C GLU A 132 -15.34 19.09 -19.64
N ALA A 133 -14.01 19.04 -19.55
CA ALA A 133 -13.20 18.29 -20.50
C ALA A 133 -13.51 16.78 -20.48
N LEU A 134 -13.80 16.21 -19.30
CA LEU A 134 -14.23 14.80 -19.18
C LEU A 134 -15.62 14.57 -19.78
N GLU A 135 -16.57 15.47 -19.50
CA GLU A 135 -17.94 15.42 -20.06
C GLU A 135 -17.93 15.48 -21.59
N ASP A 136 -17.04 16.29 -22.17
CA ASP A 136 -16.83 16.39 -23.61
C ASP A 136 -16.07 15.19 -24.23
N GLY A 137 -15.61 14.24 -23.42
CA GLY A 137 -14.79 13.10 -23.87
C GLY A 137 -13.33 13.45 -24.21
N ARG A 138 -12.86 14.66 -23.84
CA ARG A 138 -11.50 15.15 -24.09
C ARG A 138 -10.51 14.69 -23.02
N LEU A 139 -10.25 13.38 -23.01
CA LEU A 139 -9.43 12.73 -21.97
C LEU A 139 -8.01 13.30 -21.82
N GLN A 140 -7.35 13.70 -22.93
CA GLN A 140 -5.99 14.22 -22.87
C GLN A 140 -5.91 15.62 -22.25
N GLU A 141 -6.93 16.45 -22.50
CA GLU A 141 -7.05 17.78 -21.90
C GLU A 141 -7.38 17.66 -20.41
N ALA A 142 -8.37 16.84 -20.06
CA ALA A 142 -8.71 16.55 -18.67
C ALA A 142 -7.49 16.05 -17.87
N ARG A 143 -6.71 15.13 -18.44
CA ARG A 143 -5.49 14.61 -17.79
C ARG A 143 -4.50 15.73 -17.45
N HIS A 144 -4.27 16.66 -18.36
CA HIS A 144 -3.34 17.78 -18.11
C HIS A 144 -3.89 18.75 -17.06
N LEU A 145 -5.20 19.00 -17.03
CA LEU A 145 -5.83 19.84 -16.01
C LEU A 145 -5.78 19.18 -14.62
N ILE A 146 -6.02 17.87 -14.54
CA ILE A 146 -5.97 17.09 -13.30
C ILE A 146 -4.56 17.02 -12.72
N GLU A 147 -3.52 17.02 -13.56
CA GLU A 147 -2.13 17.04 -13.11
C GLU A 147 -1.83 18.24 -12.18
N GLY A 148 -2.50 19.37 -12.39
CA GLY A 148 -2.37 20.56 -11.54
C GLY A 148 -3.20 20.53 -10.25
N LEU A 149 -4.03 19.51 -10.02
CA LEU A 149 -4.94 19.39 -8.88
C LEU A 149 -4.37 18.51 -7.76
N ALA A 150 -3.09 18.67 -7.42
CA ALA A 150 -2.41 17.90 -6.39
C ALA A 150 -1.58 18.79 -5.45
N SER A 151 -1.90 18.76 -4.15
CA SER A 151 -1.09 19.36 -3.06
C SER A 151 -0.86 18.30 -2.00
N GLU A 152 0.18 17.50 -2.20
CA GLU A 152 0.46 16.27 -1.46
C GLU A 152 1.93 15.89 -1.51
N THR A 153 2.36 15.13 -0.50
CA THR A 153 3.57 14.33 -0.57
C THR A 153 3.18 12.87 -0.71
N VAL A 154 3.66 12.19 -1.75
CA VAL A 154 3.44 10.77 -1.95
C VAL A 154 4.72 10.01 -1.62
N VAL A 155 4.64 9.14 -0.62
CA VAL A 155 5.70 8.18 -0.31
C VAL A 155 5.41 6.90 -1.09
N ARG A 156 6.27 6.57 -2.04
CA ARG A 156 6.15 5.38 -2.89
C ARG A 156 7.16 4.34 -2.43
N VAL A 157 6.68 3.15 -2.18
CA VAL A 157 7.50 1.98 -1.85
C VAL A 157 7.43 1.00 -3.01
N SER A 158 8.58 0.69 -3.59
CA SER A 158 8.73 -0.34 -4.62
C SER A 158 8.89 -1.69 -3.95
N ASN A 159 8.13 -2.69 -4.39
CA ASN A 159 8.12 -4.01 -3.77
C ASN A 159 8.39 -5.13 -4.78
N LEU A 160 9.30 -6.04 -4.45
CA LEU A 160 9.51 -7.28 -5.19
C LEU A 160 8.37 -8.27 -4.92
N PRO A 161 7.69 -8.80 -5.95
CA PRO A 161 6.71 -9.86 -5.79
C PRO A 161 7.39 -11.21 -5.60
N LEU A 162 7.53 -11.65 -4.34
CA LEU A 162 8.29 -12.86 -4.01
C LEU A 162 7.64 -14.17 -4.48
N ALA A 163 6.36 -14.13 -4.85
CA ALA A 163 5.66 -15.28 -5.43
C ALA A 163 6.12 -15.62 -6.86
N THR A 164 6.62 -14.63 -7.62
CA THR A 164 6.94 -14.81 -9.06
C THR A 164 8.35 -14.38 -9.42
N TYR A 165 8.89 -13.38 -8.73
CA TYR A 165 10.20 -12.80 -9.04
C TYR A 165 11.35 -13.81 -8.92
N PRO A 166 11.45 -14.64 -7.86
CA PRO A 166 12.55 -15.61 -7.74
C PRO A 166 12.59 -16.63 -8.87
N ASP A 167 11.44 -17.10 -9.34
CA ASP A 167 11.37 -18.06 -10.45
C ASP A 167 11.75 -17.41 -11.78
N ALA A 168 11.45 -16.12 -11.96
CA ALA A 168 11.92 -15.36 -13.12
C ALA A 168 13.45 -15.21 -13.14
N ILE A 169 14.08 -14.98 -11.99
CA ILE A 169 15.56 -14.95 -11.87
C ILE A 169 16.18 -16.31 -12.23
N LYS A 170 15.60 -17.41 -11.73
CA LYS A 170 16.05 -18.77 -12.07
C LYS A 170 15.90 -19.06 -13.56
N ALA A 171 14.78 -18.67 -14.16
CA ALA A 171 14.54 -18.84 -15.59
C ALA A 171 15.55 -18.06 -16.45
N ALA A 172 15.89 -16.82 -16.05
CA ALA A 172 16.94 -16.06 -16.70
C ALA A 172 18.31 -16.75 -16.60
N ALA A 173 18.65 -17.32 -15.44
CA ALA A 173 19.90 -18.06 -15.27
C ALA A 173 20.00 -19.28 -16.22
N VAL A 174 18.91 -20.00 -16.42
CA VAL A 174 18.82 -21.10 -17.41
C VAL A 174 19.08 -20.58 -18.83
N LEU A 175 18.54 -19.42 -19.21
CA LEU A 175 18.76 -18.82 -20.52
C LEU A 175 20.23 -18.39 -20.71
N VAL A 176 20.87 -17.82 -19.70
CA VAL A 176 22.30 -17.50 -19.74
C VAL A 176 23.15 -18.75 -19.93
N ALA A 177 22.84 -19.84 -19.22
CA ALA A 177 23.54 -21.12 -19.38
C ALA A 177 23.39 -21.72 -20.79
N GLN A 178 22.28 -21.42 -21.48
CA GLN A 178 22.05 -21.79 -22.88
C GLN A 178 22.66 -20.80 -23.88
N ASN A 179 23.44 -19.81 -23.42
CA ASN A 179 24.01 -18.73 -24.22
C ASN A 179 22.97 -17.85 -24.95
N LYS A 180 21.73 -17.81 -24.43
CA LYS A 180 20.62 -17.03 -24.97
C LYS A 180 20.52 -15.69 -24.24
N LEU A 181 21.53 -14.84 -24.42
CA LEU A 181 21.71 -13.64 -23.61
C LEU A 181 20.61 -12.59 -23.83
N ASP A 182 20.14 -12.42 -25.06
CA ASP A 182 19.05 -11.48 -25.38
C ASP A 182 17.72 -11.95 -24.76
N GLU A 183 17.44 -13.26 -24.79
CA GLU A 183 16.25 -13.84 -24.13
C GLU A 183 16.35 -13.70 -22.60
N ALA A 184 17.54 -13.90 -22.02
CA ALA A 184 17.77 -13.70 -20.59
C ALA A 184 17.55 -12.24 -20.18
N LYS A 185 18.06 -11.29 -20.98
CA LYS A 185 17.87 -9.85 -20.75
C LYS A 185 16.38 -9.48 -20.77
N ALA A 186 15.66 -9.91 -21.81
CA ALA A 186 14.23 -9.67 -21.91
C ALA A 186 13.44 -10.27 -20.73
N ALA A 187 13.83 -11.46 -20.25
CA ALA A 187 13.22 -12.08 -19.08
C ALA A 187 13.45 -11.28 -17.79
N LEU A 188 14.65 -10.74 -17.58
CA LEU A 188 14.96 -9.89 -16.43
C LEU A 188 14.25 -8.53 -16.49
N GLU A 189 14.19 -7.89 -17.65
CA GLU A 189 13.43 -6.66 -17.85
C GLU A 189 11.92 -6.86 -17.60
N ALA A 190 11.39 -8.00 -18.06
CA ALA A 190 10.01 -8.40 -17.76
C ALA A 190 9.82 -8.62 -16.25
N ALA A 191 10.77 -9.25 -15.55
CA ALA A 191 10.71 -9.45 -14.10
C ALA A 191 10.72 -8.11 -13.34
N LEU A 192 11.60 -7.18 -13.69
CA LEU A 192 11.66 -5.84 -13.09
C LEU A 192 10.36 -5.05 -13.33
N SER A 193 9.72 -5.25 -14.48
CA SER A 193 8.43 -4.63 -14.79
C SER A 193 7.26 -5.16 -13.93
N THR A 194 7.49 -6.21 -13.13
CA THR A 194 6.50 -6.73 -12.16
C THR A 194 6.61 -6.08 -10.77
N ILE A 195 7.59 -5.21 -10.53
CA ILE A 195 7.75 -4.50 -9.25
C ILE A 195 6.46 -3.75 -8.91
N VAL A 196 5.93 -4.02 -7.72
CA VAL A 196 4.68 -3.44 -7.24
C VAL A 196 4.97 -2.15 -6.50
N ILE A 197 4.52 -1.04 -7.05
CA ILE A 197 4.61 0.28 -6.42
C ILE A 197 3.39 0.50 -5.54
N ARG A 198 3.60 0.70 -4.25
CA ARG A 198 2.56 1.12 -3.30
C ARG A 198 2.81 2.57 -2.89
N GLY A 199 1.80 3.43 -3.02
CA GLY A 199 1.88 4.83 -2.63
C GLY A 199 1.04 5.13 -1.40
N VAL A 200 1.57 5.92 -0.49
CA VAL A 200 0.80 6.56 0.60
C VAL A 200 0.78 8.06 0.33
N ILE A 201 -0.42 8.63 0.27
CA ILE A 201 -0.65 10.05 0.05
C ILE A 201 -0.66 10.76 1.40
N HIS A 202 0.12 11.84 1.52
CA HIS A 202 0.11 12.75 2.65
C HIS A 202 -0.37 14.14 2.18
N PRO A 203 -1.66 14.48 2.34
CA PRO A 203 -2.20 15.74 1.84
C PRO A 203 -1.58 16.94 2.56
N LEU A 204 -0.88 17.81 1.81
CA LEU A 204 -0.22 18.99 2.38
C LEU A 204 -1.21 19.94 3.06
N PRO A 205 -2.42 20.20 2.53
CA PRO A 205 -3.38 21.08 3.20
C PRO A 205 -3.83 20.54 4.57
N LEU A 206 -4.04 19.22 4.69
CA LEU A 206 -4.40 18.62 5.98
C LEU A 206 -3.23 18.68 6.97
N MET A 207 -2.00 18.42 6.51
CA MET A 207 -0.80 18.53 7.35
C MET A 207 -0.56 19.96 7.85
N ARG A 208 -0.69 20.95 6.97
CA ARG A 208 -0.54 22.39 7.30
C ARG A 208 -1.63 22.84 8.28
N ALA A 209 -2.87 22.43 8.07
CA ALA A 209 -3.96 22.72 9.00
C ALA A 209 -3.70 22.10 10.38
N SER A 210 -3.33 20.82 10.43
CA SER A 210 -2.99 20.13 11.68
C SER A 210 -1.82 20.79 12.39
N ALA A 211 -0.77 21.20 11.68
CA ALA A 211 0.38 21.90 12.26
C ALA A 211 -0.02 23.25 12.88
N ALA A 212 -0.84 24.05 12.18
CA ALA A 212 -1.32 25.33 12.68
C ALA A 212 -2.19 25.15 13.94
N ILE A 213 -3.04 24.12 13.99
CA ILE A 213 -3.88 23.81 15.14
C ILE A 213 -3.04 23.34 16.33
N GLU A 214 -2.01 22.52 16.13
CA GLU A 214 -1.11 22.08 17.20
C GLU A 214 -0.29 23.25 17.76
N GLU A 215 0.09 24.22 16.93
CA GLU A 215 0.71 25.45 17.41
C GLU A 215 -0.27 26.32 18.20
N ALA A 216 -1.52 26.44 17.75
CA ALA A 216 -2.57 27.13 18.48
C ALA A 216 -2.85 26.47 19.84
N ARG A 217 -2.81 25.13 19.91
CA ARG A 217 -2.92 24.35 21.16
C ARG A 217 -1.82 24.73 22.15
N LYS A 218 -0.56 24.78 21.71
CA LYS A 218 0.58 25.13 22.58
C LYS A 218 0.43 26.53 23.18
N LEU A 219 -0.02 27.50 22.37
CA LEU A 219 -0.30 28.86 22.84
C LEU A 219 -1.51 28.92 23.77
N ALA A 220 -2.57 28.17 23.47
CA ALA A 220 -3.77 28.09 24.30
C ALA A 220 -3.55 27.36 25.63
N ALA A 221 -2.53 26.52 25.74
CA ALA A 221 -2.14 25.89 27.00
C ALA A 221 -1.40 26.87 27.95
N ASN A 222 -0.87 27.99 27.43
CA ASN A 222 -0.18 28.98 28.25
C ASN A 222 -1.19 29.82 29.05
N THR A 223 -1.16 29.71 30.38
CA THR A 223 -2.04 30.45 31.31
C THR A 223 -1.66 31.93 31.44
N GLN A 224 -0.42 32.28 31.10
CA GLN A 224 0.10 33.65 31.09
C GLN A 224 -0.04 34.32 29.71
N ARG A 225 -0.83 33.73 28.79
CA ARG A 225 -0.96 34.25 27.42
C ARG A 225 -1.53 35.67 27.39
N GLY A 226 -0.92 36.51 26.56
CA GLY A 226 -1.31 37.90 26.36
C GLY A 226 -2.05 38.14 25.04
N ALA A 227 -2.41 39.40 24.78
CA ALA A 227 -3.12 39.79 23.54
C ALA A 227 -2.38 39.39 22.25
N GLY A 228 -1.04 39.38 22.27
CA GLY A 228 -0.23 38.92 21.13
C GLY A 228 -0.39 37.43 20.84
N ASP A 229 -0.51 36.61 21.87
CA ASP A 229 -0.76 35.16 21.74
C ASP A 229 -2.18 34.90 21.23
N GLU A 230 -3.17 35.65 21.74
CA GLU A 230 -4.56 35.56 21.27
C GLU A 230 -4.66 35.90 19.77
N ALA A 231 -4.01 36.98 19.33
CA ALA A 231 -3.94 37.34 17.91
C ALA A 231 -3.20 36.29 17.07
N ARG A 232 -2.22 35.58 17.63
CA ARG A 232 -1.52 34.47 16.94
C ARG A 232 -2.39 33.22 16.84
N ILE A 233 -3.11 32.85 17.90
CA ILE A 233 -4.09 31.76 17.89
C ILE A 233 -5.12 32.00 16.78
N GLN A 234 -5.70 33.20 16.71
CA GLN A 234 -6.70 33.54 15.69
C GLN A 234 -6.16 33.42 14.26
N ARG A 235 -4.92 33.88 14.02
CA ARG A 235 -4.25 33.70 12.73
C ARG A 235 -4.04 32.23 12.38
N LEU A 236 -3.55 31.42 13.33
CA LEU A 236 -3.33 29.98 13.13
C LEU A 236 -4.64 29.23 12.82
N LEU A 237 -5.73 29.55 13.51
CA LEU A 237 -7.04 28.95 13.23
C LEU A 237 -7.59 29.41 11.87
N THR A 238 -7.34 30.65 11.47
CA THR A 238 -7.67 31.16 10.12
C THR A 238 -6.90 30.39 9.05
N THR A 239 -5.57 30.24 9.21
CA THR A 239 -4.73 29.43 8.33
C THR A 239 -5.23 27.99 8.26
N ALA A 240 -5.60 27.39 9.39
CA ALA A 240 -6.16 26.04 9.39
C ALA A 240 -7.44 25.93 8.56
N ARG A 241 -8.36 26.91 8.67
CA ARG A 241 -9.59 26.93 7.85
C ARG A 241 -9.29 27.08 6.37
N GLU A 242 -8.37 27.95 5.98
CA GLU A 242 -7.95 28.13 4.59
C GLU A 242 -7.39 26.85 4.00
N GLN A 243 -6.49 26.18 4.74
CA GLN A 243 -5.90 24.91 4.34
C GLN A 243 -6.94 23.78 4.28
N LEU A 244 -7.89 23.71 5.23
CA LEU A 244 -8.99 22.74 5.16
C LEU A 244 -9.88 22.97 3.93
N ARG A 245 -10.18 24.22 3.57
CA ARG A 245 -10.94 24.56 2.35
C ARG A 245 -10.18 24.19 1.09
N LEU A 246 -8.87 24.41 1.06
CA LEU A 246 -8.01 23.97 -0.04
C LEU A 246 -8.02 22.44 -0.15
N GLY A 247 -7.87 21.72 0.97
CA GLY A 247 -7.94 20.27 1.00
C GLY A 247 -9.30 19.71 0.56
N GLN A 248 -10.39 20.40 0.92
CA GLN A 248 -11.73 20.07 0.45
C GLN A 248 -11.88 20.28 -1.05
N ALA A 249 -11.36 21.39 -1.60
CA ALA A 249 -11.43 21.69 -3.03
C ALA A 249 -10.66 20.67 -3.89
N LEU A 250 -9.54 20.17 -3.35
CA LEU A 250 -8.70 19.12 -3.94
C LEU A 250 -9.23 17.69 -3.69
N GLY A 251 -10.29 17.53 -2.89
CA GLY A 251 -10.94 16.23 -2.68
C GLY A 251 -10.23 15.28 -1.72
N TYR A 252 -9.39 15.78 -0.81
CA TYR A 252 -8.61 14.95 0.12
C TYR A 252 -9.39 14.31 1.27
N ALA A 253 -10.67 14.67 1.46
CA ALA A 253 -11.56 13.95 2.35
C ALA A 253 -13.00 14.15 1.89
N THR A 254 -13.91 13.35 2.43
CA THR A 254 -15.34 13.49 2.12
C THR A 254 -15.88 14.84 2.56
N LYS A 255 -16.99 15.28 1.94
CA LYS A 255 -17.66 16.54 2.31
C LYS A 255 -18.04 16.57 3.79
N ASP A 256 -18.48 15.44 4.34
CA ASP A 256 -18.87 15.33 5.75
C ASP A 256 -17.66 15.41 6.69
N GLU A 257 -16.56 14.74 6.37
CA GLU A 257 -15.31 14.83 7.15
C GLU A 257 -14.75 16.26 7.16
N MET A 258 -14.76 16.94 6.00
CA MET A 258 -14.31 18.33 5.90
C MET A 258 -15.20 19.28 6.69
N LYS A 259 -16.52 19.10 6.62
CA LYS A 259 -17.49 19.87 7.42
C LYS A 259 -17.24 19.68 8.91
N ASP A 260 -17.01 18.45 9.34
CA ASP A 260 -16.73 18.10 10.72
C ASP A 260 -15.40 18.68 11.22
N LEU A 261 -14.36 18.68 10.38
CA LEU A 261 -13.08 19.32 10.67
C LEU A 261 -13.24 20.83 10.85
N LEU A 262 -13.87 21.51 9.89
CA LEU A 262 -14.12 22.95 9.95
C LEU A 262 -14.93 23.34 11.19
N LYS A 263 -16.01 22.60 11.49
CA LYS A 263 -16.81 22.80 12.71
C LYS A 263 -15.96 22.65 13.97
N THR A 264 -15.07 21.65 14.01
CA THR A 264 -14.21 21.44 15.18
C THR A 264 -13.18 22.57 15.33
N VAL A 265 -12.72 23.19 14.23
CA VAL A 265 -11.90 24.42 14.31
C VAL A 265 -12.69 25.58 14.93
N ASP A 266 -13.97 25.72 14.59
CA ASP A 266 -14.85 26.74 15.21
C ASP A 266 -15.06 26.45 16.71
N GLU A 267 -15.26 25.20 17.09
CA GLU A 267 -15.34 24.76 18.50
C GLU A 267 -14.04 25.08 19.27
N ILE A 268 -12.87 24.94 18.64
CA ILE A 268 -11.58 25.32 19.22
C ILE A 268 -11.47 26.84 19.38
N GLU A 269 -11.88 27.61 18.36
CA GLU A 269 -11.86 29.07 18.48
C GLU A 269 -12.72 29.53 19.65
N ASP A 270 -13.94 28.98 19.79
CA ASP A 270 -14.82 29.30 20.91
C ASP A 270 -14.27 28.83 22.25
N GLY A 271 -13.72 27.62 22.33
CA GLY A 271 -13.11 27.08 23.54
C GLY A 271 -11.82 27.77 23.98
N THR A 272 -11.16 28.50 23.07
CA THR A 272 -9.97 29.31 23.36
C THR A 272 -10.30 30.76 23.70
N LYS A 273 -11.55 31.20 23.50
CA LYS A 273 -12.04 32.47 24.07
C LYS A 273 -12.00 32.38 25.61
N ASN A 274 -11.77 33.50 26.27
CA ASN A 274 -11.73 33.61 27.74
C ASN A 274 -10.66 32.76 28.45
N LYS A 275 -9.48 32.59 27.85
CA LYS A 275 -8.35 31.84 28.43
C LYS A 275 -8.58 30.33 28.63
N GLY A 276 -9.61 29.74 28.01
CA GLY A 276 -9.81 28.30 27.99
C GLY A 276 -8.70 27.56 27.22
N ALA A 277 -8.38 26.32 27.63
CA ALA A 277 -7.35 25.48 27.01
C ALA A 277 -7.91 24.51 25.96
N ALA A 278 -9.24 24.35 25.87
CA ALA A 278 -9.95 23.51 24.88
C ALA A 278 -9.39 22.09 24.67
N THR A 279 -8.75 21.49 25.68
CA THR A 279 -7.89 20.29 25.53
C THR A 279 -8.63 19.10 24.92
N SER A 280 -9.85 18.82 25.35
CA SER A 280 -10.67 17.73 24.80
C SER A 280 -11.05 17.94 23.34
N ILE A 281 -11.20 19.19 22.90
CA ILE A 281 -11.53 19.55 21.52
C ILE A 281 -10.29 19.36 20.61
N PHE A 282 -9.09 19.69 21.13
CA PHE A 282 -7.84 19.42 20.42
C PHE A 282 -7.54 17.93 20.24
N ASP A 283 -7.92 17.07 21.18
CA ASP A 283 -7.75 15.62 20.98
C ASP A 283 -8.77 15.08 19.97
N LYS A 284 -10.02 15.58 20.01
CA LYS A 284 -11.06 15.25 19.03
C LYS A 284 -10.65 15.61 17.59
N ILE A 285 -10.06 16.78 17.36
CA ILE A 285 -9.67 17.18 15.99
C ILE A 285 -8.52 16.34 15.44
N ARG A 286 -7.61 15.85 16.28
CA ARG A 286 -6.52 14.96 15.87
C ARG A 286 -7.03 13.64 15.30
N GLU A 287 -8.00 13.03 15.97
CA GLU A 287 -8.66 11.82 15.48
C GLU A 287 -9.38 12.05 14.15
N ARG A 288 -9.97 13.24 13.96
CA ARG A 288 -10.60 13.62 12.68
C ARG A 288 -9.58 13.77 11.56
N PHE A 289 -8.41 14.36 11.82
CA PHE A 289 -7.33 14.44 10.82
C PHE A 289 -6.81 13.06 10.42
N LYS A 290 -6.67 12.15 11.39
CA LYS A 290 -6.29 10.76 11.10
C LYS A 290 -7.28 10.11 10.13
N LYS A 291 -8.57 10.17 10.45
CA LYS A 291 -9.63 9.64 9.58
C LYS A 291 -9.62 10.28 8.19
N ALA A 292 -9.51 11.60 8.10
CA ALA A 292 -9.45 12.30 6.81
C ALA A 292 -8.21 11.88 5.98
N THR A 293 -7.07 11.64 6.62
CA THR A 293 -5.85 11.15 5.94
C THR A 293 -5.99 9.71 5.47
N GLU A 294 -6.73 8.86 6.22
CA GLU A 294 -7.07 7.50 5.77
C GLU A 294 -8.01 7.53 4.55
N SER A 295 -9.02 8.40 4.59
CA SER A 295 -9.97 8.61 3.48
C SER A 295 -9.32 9.22 2.23
N SER A 296 -8.14 9.86 2.35
CA SER A 296 -7.40 10.40 1.21
C SER A 296 -6.62 9.34 0.43
N GLN A 297 -6.53 8.10 0.94
CA GLN A 297 -5.81 7.04 0.25
C GLN A 297 -6.65 6.49 -0.92
N PRO A 298 -6.01 6.13 -2.04
CA PRO A 298 -6.70 5.38 -3.09
C PRO A 298 -7.28 4.09 -2.49
N ALA A 299 -8.51 3.74 -2.87
CA ALA A 299 -9.11 2.49 -2.43
C ALA A 299 -8.20 1.32 -2.85
N GLU A 300 -7.79 0.49 -1.88
CA GLU A 300 -7.11 -0.76 -2.18
C GLU A 300 -8.07 -1.60 -3.03
N LYS A 301 -7.75 -1.77 -4.31
CA LYS A 301 -8.47 -2.71 -5.16
C LYS A 301 -8.23 -4.10 -4.58
N LYS A 302 -9.29 -4.69 -4.01
CA LYS A 302 -9.32 -6.10 -3.61
C LYS A 302 -9.19 -7.01 -4.81
#